data_AF-A0AA51R9P6-F1
#
_entry.id   AF-A0AA51R9P6-F1
#
_cell.length_a   1.000
_cell.length_b   1.000
_cell.length_c   1.000
_cell.angle_alpha   90.00
_cell.angle_beta   90.00
_cell.angle_gamma   90.00
#
_symmetry.space_group_name_H-M   'P 1'
#
loop_
_entity.id
_entity.type
_entity.pdbx_description
1 polymer ?
#
loop_
_entity_poly.entity_id
_entity_poly.type
_entity_poly.pdbx_seq_one_letter_code
_entity_poly.pdbx_strand_id
1 'polypeptide(L)'
;MIEHTYIEFLGLELADPLTFVSDILMASFCAFYGHKLFHEHKAKYAKLASFFFLFLACSSFLGGSSHLFDLYLGKTPHLIAWTVQGVSILLFELASLKLLADSKFKIFLRAAIFAFFGIFISQIFFIQHFDVVKMNTSIGLLGVVSIIHIYKYFQERNRAYLNVPLAIILFAGPALIHSFGINYNKWIDQNVISHILLLPCYYLLYTAVKQVSVFKMKSQLIRQPLPLEEK
;
A
#
# COMPACT_ATOMS: atom_id res chain seq x y z
N MET A 1 13.19 0.52 26.60
CA MET A 1 14.20 0.96 25.62
C MET A 1 14.18 -0.06 24.50
N ILE A 2 14.05 0.38 23.24
CA ILE A 2 14.22 -0.52 22.09
C ILE A 2 15.73 -0.72 21.99
N GLU A 3 16.20 -1.95 22.18
CA GLU A 3 17.60 -2.29 21.93
C GLU A 3 17.79 -2.36 20.41
N HIS A 4 18.44 -1.36 19.83
CA HIS A 4 18.89 -1.43 18.45
C HIS A 4 19.94 -2.53 18.31
N THR A 5 19.88 -3.26 17.20
CA THR A 5 20.90 -4.26 16.85
C THR A 5 21.90 -3.67 15.88
N TYR A 6 23.16 -4.07 16.01
CA TYR A 6 24.24 -3.54 15.18
C TYR A 6 25.10 -4.68 14.65
N ILE A 7 25.58 -4.51 13.41
CA ILE A 7 26.64 -5.33 12.82
C ILE A 7 27.71 -4.43 12.24
N GLU A 8 28.97 -4.84 12.32
CA GLU A 8 30.06 -4.17 11.63
C GLU A 8 30.25 -4.79 10.24
N PHE A 9 30.26 -3.97 9.19
CA PHE A 9 30.51 -4.41 7.82
C PHE A 9 31.34 -3.36 7.07
N LEU A 10 32.52 -3.77 6.58
CA LEU A 10 33.47 -2.88 5.88
C LEU A 10 33.83 -1.60 6.67
N GLY A 11 33.90 -1.70 8.00
CA GLY A 11 34.20 -0.57 8.88
C GLY A 11 33.01 0.38 9.11
N LEU A 12 31.82 0.03 8.61
CA LEU A 12 30.56 0.71 8.93
C LEU A 12 29.81 -0.08 9.99
N GLU A 13 29.26 0.63 10.98
CA GLU A 13 28.32 0.09 11.95
C GLU A 13 26.91 0.25 11.38
N LEU A 14 26.28 -0.87 11.04
CA LEU A 14 24.97 -0.90 10.40
C LEU A 14 23.91 -1.27 11.43
N ALA A 15 22.86 -0.44 11.52
CA ALA A 15 21.77 -0.61 12.48
C ALA A 15 20.65 -1.51 11.94
N ASP A 16 19.99 -2.25 12.82
CA ASP A 16 18.81 -3.07 12.58
C ASP A 16 18.84 -3.86 11.25
N PRO A 17 19.88 -4.68 11.00
CA PRO A 17 20.08 -5.34 9.71
C PRO A 17 18.95 -6.31 9.36
N LEU A 18 18.29 -6.93 10.35
CA LEU A 18 17.16 -7.81 10.07
C LEU A 18 15.92 -7.04 9.63
N THR A 19 15.71 -5.83 10.18
CA THR A 19 14.67 -4.90 9.72
C THR A 19 14.91 -4.54 8.25
N PHE A 20 16.15 -4.14 7.91
CA PHE A 20 16.56 -3.92 6.51
C PHE A 20 16.23 -5.12 5.61
N VAL A 21 16.65 -6.34 5.99
CA VAL A 21 16.38 -7.55 5.19
C VAL A 21 14.89 -7.79 4.99
N SER A 22 14.09 -7.65 6.04
CA SER A 22 12.63 -7.81 5.97
C SER A 22 11.96 -6.75 5.08
N ASP A 23 12.47 -5.52 5.08
CA ASP A 23 12.03 -4.43 4.20
C ASP A 23 12.39 -4.70 2.73
N ILE A 24 13.61 -5.19 2.45
CA ILE A 24 14.02 -5.56 1.09
C ILE A 24 13.18 -6.72 0.55
N LEU A 25 12.82 -7.68 1.42
CA LEU A 25 11.91 -8.76 1.07
C LEU A 25 10.53 -8.21 0.70
N MET A 26 9.97 -7.31 1.53
CA MET A 26 8.69 -6.63 1.26
C MET A 26 8.75 -5.78 -0.02
N ALA A 27 9.85 -5.05 -0.23
CA ALA A 27 10.09 -4.26 -1.43
C ALA A 27 10.07 -5.14 -2.69
N SER A 28 10.83 -6.22 -2.68
CA SER A 28 10.91 -7.18 -3.80
C SER A 28 9.55 -7.81 -4.08
N PHE A 29 8.83 -8.19 -3.03
CA PHE A 29 7.49 -8.76 -3.12
C PHE A 29 6.50 -7.79 -3.77
N CYS A 30 6.44 -6.56 -3.28
CA CYS A 30 5.55 -5.53 -3.82
C CYS A 30 5.95 -5.13 -5.24
N ALA A 31 7.24 -5.06 -5.55
CA ALA A 31 7.73 -4.77 -6.90
C ALA A 31 7.28 -5.86 -7.89
N PHE A 32 7.45 -7.13 -7.52
CA PHE A 32 7.02 -8.26 -8.34
C PHE A 32 5.53 -8.23 -8.64
N TYR A 33 4.68 -8.13 -7.62
CA TYR A 33 3.22 -8.12 -7.81
C TYR A 33 2.71 -6.83 -8.46
N GLY A 34 3.34 -5.69 -8.18
CA GLY A 34 3.05 -4.42 -8.85
C GLY A 34 3.37 -4.49 -10.34
N HIS A 35 4.55 -4.98 -10.71
CA HIS A 35 4.95 -5.19 -12.10
C HIS A 35 4.00 -6.19 -12.80
N LYS A 36 3.73 -7.33 -12.16
CA LYS A 36 2.80 -8.34 -12.68
C LYS A 36 1.42 -7.76 -12.93
N LEU A 37 0.86 -7.03 -11.97
CA LEU A 37 -0.44 -6.38 -12.10
C LEU A 37 -0.45 -5.32 -13.22
N PHE A 38 0.63 -4.55 -13.34
CA PHE A 38 0.76 -3.54 -14.40
C PHE A 38 0.73 -4.20 -15.78
N HIS A 39 1.49 -5.28 -16.02
CA HIS A 39 1.62 -5.87 -17.35
C HIS A 39 0.46 -6.79 -17.73
N GLU A 40 -0.06 -7.60 -16.81
CA GLU A 40 -1.11 -8.59 -17.11
C GLU A 40 -2.51 -7.97 -17.23
N HIS A 41 -2.74 -6.77 -16.68
CA HIS A 41 -4.06 -6.18 -16.58
C HIS A 41 -4.15 -4.77 -17.17
N LYS A 42 -4.99 -4.62 -18.21
CA LYS A 42 -5.15 -3.36 -18.98
C LYS A 42 -6.16 -2.38 -18.37
N ALA A 43 -6.96 -2.78 -17.40
CA ALA A 43 -7.97 -1.91 -16.81
C ALA A 43 -7.30 -0.70 -16.12
N LYS A 44 -7.83 0.52 -16.36
CA LYS A 44 -7.30 1.76 -15.74
C LYS A 44 -7.21 1.68 -14.19
N TYR A 45 -8.13 0.93 -13.57
CA TYR A 45 -8.10 0.62 -12.14
C TYR A 45 -6.83 -0.17 -11.76
N ALA A 46 -6.56 -1.27 -12.48
CA ALA A 46 -5.40 -2.12 -12.22
C ALA A 46 -4.07 -1.39 -12.41
N LYS A 47 -3.98 -0.51 -13.42
CA LYS A 47 -2.78 0.30 -13.67
C LYS A 47 -2.45 1.27 -12.52
N LEU A 48 -3.46 1.92 -11.95
CA LEU A 48 -3.25 2.77 -10.77
C LEU A 48 -2.95 1.94 -9.52
N ALA A 49 -3.67 0.82 -9.33
CA ALA A 49 -3.41 -0.08 -8.21
C ALA A 49 -2.03 -0.76 -8.29
N SER A 50 -1.48 -1.00 -9.49
CA SER A 50 -0.09 -1.45 -9.63
C SER A 50 0.91 -0.40 -9.19
N PHE A 51 0.63 0.89 -9.44
CA PHE A 51 1.51 1.95 -8.93
C PHE A 51 1.46 2.05 -7.41
N PHE A 52 0.36 1.72 -6.74
CA PHE A 52 0.36 1.53 -5.28
C PHE A 52 1.42 0.51 -4.86
N PHE A 53 1.42 -0.70 -5.44
CA PHE A 53 2.43 -1.71 -5.11
C PHE A 53 3.86 -1.28 -5.45
N LEU A 54 4.07 -0.59 -6.58
CA LEU A 54 5.42 -0.15 -6.99
C LEU A 54 5.96 1.00 -6.13
N PHE A 55 5.12 1.97 -5.74
CA PHE A 55 5.52 3.02 -4.82
C PHE A 55 5.72 2.48 -3.41
N LEU A 56 4.89 1.53 -2.98
CA LEU A 56 5.10 0.83 -1.72
C LEU A 56 6.43 0.06 -1.73
N ALA A 57 6.79 -0.60 -2.83
CA ALA A 57 8.09 -1.25 -2.97
C ALA A 57 9.26 -0.27 -2.82
N CYS A 58 9.16 0.88 -3.49
CA CYS A 58 10.15 1.96 -3.35
C CYS A 58 10.22 2.47 -1.90
N SER A 59 9.08 2.67 -1.25
CA SER A 59 9.00 3.06 0.16
C SER A 59 9.66 2.03 1.08
N SER A 60 9.41 0.73 0.90
CA SER A 60 10.01 -0.33 1.72
C SER A 60 11.53 -0.38 1.53
N PHE A 61 12.01 -0.25 0.29
CA PHE A 61 13.45 -0.18 0.02
C PHE A 61 14.11 1.02 0.73
N LEU A 62 13.50 2.20 0.63
CA LEU A 62 13.97 3.41 1.30
C LEU A 62 13.88 3.30 2.82
N GLY A 63 12.81 2.68 3.34
CA GLY A 63 12.60 2.44 4.77
C GLY A 63 13.62 1.47 5.36
N GLY A 64 13.89 0.36 4.67
CA GLY A 64 14.95 -0.55 5.08
C GLY A 64 16.30 0.15 5.07
N SER A 65 16.59 0.90 4.01
CA SER A 65 17.85 1.65 3.91
C SER A 65 17.98 2.72 5.00
N SER A 66 16.87 3.35 5.39
CA SER A 66 16.87 4.33 6.47
C SER A 66 17.16 3.68 7.83
N HIS A 67 16.60 2.49 8.09
CA HIS A 67 16.97 1.70 9.26
C HIS A 67 18.46 1.34 9.26
N LEU A 68 18.98 0.84 8.13
CA LEU A 68 20.36 0.35 8.04
C LEU A 68 21.41 1.44 8.29
N PHE A 69 21.14 2.65 7.80
CA PHE A 69 22.06 3.79 7.84
C PHE A 69 21.63 4.90 8.82
N ASP A 70 20.78 4.58 9.80
CA ASP A 70 20.22 5.59 10.71
C ASP A 70 21.32 6.35 11.48
N LEU A 71 22.40 5.65 11.85
CA LEU A 71 23.59 6.24 12.51
C LEU A 71 24.27 7.34 11.68
N TYR A 72 24.10 7.34 10.35
CA TYR A 72 24.83 8.24 9.44
C TYR A 72 23.94 9.30 8.80
N LEU A 73 22.69 8.93 8.48
CA LEU A 73 21.76 9.80 7.74
C LEU A 73 20.66 10.37 8.63
N GLY A 74 20.53 9.85 9.86
CA GLY A 74 19.47 10.18 10.79
C GLY A 74 18.09 9.98 10.19
N LYS A 75 17.15 10.82 10.61
CA LYS A 75 15.72 10.65 10.32
C LYS A 75 15.29 11.03 8.90
N THR A 76 16.11 11.77 8.15
CA THR A 76 15.70 12.31 6.84
C THR A 76 15.26 11.23 5.85
N PRO A 77 16.00 10.11 5.67
CA PRO A 77 15.57 9.03 4.78
C PRO A 77 14.26 8.37 5.21
N HIS A 78 13.97 8.29 6.52
CA HIS A 78 12.66 7.82 7.00
C HIS A 78 11.52 8.71 6.51
N LEU A 79 11.68 10.04 6.58
CA LEU A 79 10.65 10.98 6.09
C LEU A 79 10.39 10.83 4.59
N ILE A 80 11.44 10.58 3.80
CA ILE A 80 11.32 10.32 2.36
C ILE A 80 10.56 9.00 2.15
N ALA A 81 10.95 7.92 2.82
CA ALA A 81 10.28 6.63 2.74
C ALA A 81 8.79 6.75 3.08
N TRP A 82 8.45 7.43 4.17
CA TRP A 82 7.07 7.67 4.62
C TRP A 82 6.27 8.51 3.62
N THR A 83 6.88 9.51 2.99
CA THR A 83 6.24 10.31 1.95
C THR A 83 5.90 9.45 0.73
N VAL A 84 6.85 8.64 0.26
CA VAL A 84 6.65 7.71 -0.87
C VAL A 84 5.56 6.69 -0.55
N GLN A 85 5.51 6.21 0.70
CA GLN A 85 4.43 5.34 1.17
C GLN A 85 3.07 6.03 1.09
N GLY A 86 2.95 7.28 1.54
CA GLY A 86 1.70 8.03 1.44
C GLY A 86 1.24 8.22 -0.01
N VAL A 87 2.17 8.45 -0.94
CA VAL A 87 1.88 8.50 -2.38
C VAL A 87 1.33 7.16 -2.86
N SER A 88 1.84 6.02 -2.36
CA SER A 88 1.29 4.70 -2.68
C SER A 88 -0.20 4.63 -2.29
N ILE A 89 -0.56 5.05 -1.08
CA ILE A 89 -1.95 5.02 -0.58
C ILE A 89 -2.85 5.91 -1.45
N LEU A 90 -2.40 7.13 -1.76
CA LEU A 90 -3.08 8.05 -2.66
C LEU A 90 -3.38 7.40 -4.01
N LEU A 91 -2.41 6.68 -4.60
CA LEU A 91 -2.60 6.00 -5.88
C LEU A 91 -3.69 4.92 -5.80
N PHE A 92 -3.81 4.21 -4.68
CA PHE A 92 -4.84 3.19 -4.53
C PHE A 92 -6.24 3.78 -4.30
N GLU A 93 -6.33 4.90 -3.58
CA GLU A 93 -7.58 5.68 -3.46
C GLU A 93 -8.03 6.19 -4.83
N LEU A 94 -7.10 6.78 -5.60
CA LEU A 94 -7.37 7.25 -6.96
C LEU A 94 -7.74 6.10 -7.91
N ALA A 95 -7.16 4.92 -7.74
CA ALA A 95 -7.57 3.72 -8.46
C ALA A 95 -9.03 3.38 -8.15
N SER A 96 -9.38 3.30 -6.87
CA SER A 96 -10.73 2.99 -6.38
C SER A 96 -11.78 3.99 -6.89
N LEU A 97 -11.45 5.28 -6.94
CA LEU A 97 -12.32 6.29 -7.56
C LEU A 97 -12.64 6.02 -9.04
N LYS A 98 -11.79 5.28 -9.78
CA LYS A 98 -12.09 4.88 -11.18
C LYS A 98 -13.20 3.83 -11.28
N LEU A 99 -13.69 3.30 -10.17
CA LEU A 99 -14.84 2.39 -10.10
C LEU A 99 -16.18 3.13 -10.00
N LEU A 100 -16.16 4.40 -9.59
CA LEU A 100 -17.36 5.23 -9.48
C LEU A 100 -17.74 5.84 -10.84
N ALA A 101 -19.03 5.78 -11.15
CA ALA A 101 -19.64 6.31 -12.37
C ALA A 101 -20.09 7.77 -12.24
N ASP A 102 -20.63 8.16 -11.08
CA ASP A 102 -21.10 9.53 -10.81
C ASP A 102 -19.92 10.51 -10.85
N SER A 103 -20.05 11.55 -11.68
CA SER A 103 -19.03 12.56 -11.89
C SER A 103 -18.96 13.57 -10.74
N LYS A 104 -20.08 14.01 -10.15
CA LYS A 104 -20.09 15.05 -9.11
C LYS A 104 -19.53 14.51 -7.80
N PHE A 105 -20.05 13.36 -7.35
CA PHE A 105 -19.59 12.71 -6.12
C PHE A 105 -18.10 12.33 -6.20
N LYS A 106 -17.66 11.86 -7.36
CA LYS A 106 -16.24 11.54 -7.62
C LYS A 106 -15.33 12.75 -7.59
N ILE A 107 -15.76 13.91 -8.08
CA ILE A 107 -14.98 15.16 -7.99
C ILE A 107 -14.83 15.57 -6.52
N PHE A 108 -15.93 15.54 -5.75
CA PHE A 108 -15.90 15.83 -4.33
C PHE A 108 -14.95 14.90 -3.57
N LEU A 109 -15.09 13.57 -3.73
CA LEU A 109 -14.21 12.60 -3.08
C LEU A 109 -12.74 12.78 -3.50
N ARG A 110 -12.48 13.08 -4.78
CA ARG A 110 -11.12 13.36 -5.25
C ARG A 110 -10.53 14.57 -4.54
N ALA A 111 -11.28 15.66 -4.40
CA ALA A 111 -10.84 16.84 -3.66
C ALA A 111 -10.56 16.51 -2.19
N ALA A 112 -11.44 15.74 -1.54
CA ALA A 112 -11.25 15.29 -0.15
C ALA A 112 -9.98 14.43 0.01
N ILE A 113 -9.74 13.48 -0.89
CA ILE A 113 -8.52 12.64 -0.90
C ILE A 113 -7.26 13.51 -1.01
N PHE A 114 -7.22 14.48 -1.93
CA PHE A 114 -6.06 15.37 -2.05
C PHE A 114 -5.89 16.29 -0.83
N ALA A 115 -6.99 16.75 -0.22
CA ALA A 115 -6.92 17.52 1.02
C ALA A 115 -6.35 16.69 2.18
N PHE A 116 -6.84 15.45 2.37
CA PHE A 116 -6.29 14.52 3.37
C PHE A 116 -4.83 14.19 3.10
N PHE A 117 -4.44 13.98 1.84
CA PHE A 117 -3.04 13.78 1.48
C PHE A 117 -2.18 15.01 1.80
N GLY A 118 -2.68 16.23 1.56
CA GLY A 118 -1.99 17.46 1.95
C GLY A 118 -1.81 17.59 3.47
N ILE A 119 -2.83 17.23 4.24
CA ILE A 119 -2.76 17.17 5.72
C ILE A 119 -1.72 16.13 6.15
N PHE A 120 -1.73 14.94 5.56
CA PHE A 120 -0.74 13.90 5.82
C PHE A 120 0.69 14.39 5.57
N ILE A 121 0.95 15.00 4.40
CA ILE A 121 2.27 15.54 4.08
C ILE A 121 2.71 16.57 5.12
N SER A 122 1.82 17.51 5.48
CA SER A 122 2.08 18.47 6.55
C SER A 122 2.46 17.76 7.85
N GLN A 123 1.64 16.80 8.31
CA GLN A 123 1.88 16.07 9.56
C GLN A 123 3.19 15.27 9.55
N ILE A 124 3.60 14.70 8.41
CA ILE A 124 4.88 13.99 8.30
C ILE A 124 6.06 14.91 8.64
N PHE A 125 6.06 16.14 8.13
CA PHE A 125 7.17 17.07 8.37
C PHE A 125 7.11 17.76 9.73
N PHE A 126 5.92 17.96 10.31
CA PHE A 126 5.75 18.58 11.63
C PHE A 126 5.90 17.59 12.81
N ILE A 127 5.24 16.44 12.76
CA ILE A 127 5.22 15.46 13.87
C ILE A 127 6.41 14.51 13.76
N GLN A 128 6.79 14.14 12.53
CA GLN A 128 7.89 13.22 12.24
C GLN A 128 7.77 11.90 13.03
N HIS A 129 6.57 11.35 13.16
CA HIS A 129 6.36 10.09 13.87
C HIS A 129 5.66 9.08 12.97
N PHE A 130 6.03 7.80 13.12
CA PHE A 130 5.46 6.72 12.30
C PHE A 130 3.96 6.52 12.52
N ASP A 131 3.39 7.02 13.62
CA ASP A 131 1.93 7.01 13.82
C ASP A 131 1.18 7.80 12.76
N VAL A 132 1.77 8.86 12.19
CA VAL A 132 1.18 9.62 11.09
C VAL A 132 0.99 8.73 9.85
N VAL A 133 1.99 7.90 9.56
CA VAL A 133 1.97 6.89 8.50
C VAL A 133 0.88 5.85 8.75
N LYS A 134 0.78 5.32 9.97
CA LYS A 134 -0.26 4.34 10.34
C LYS A 134 -1.66 4.92 10.21
N MET A 135 -1.85 6.18 10.62
CA MET A 135 -3.13 6.87 10.51
C MET A 135 -3.53 7.08 9.04
N ASN A 136 -2.63 7.59 8.21
CA ASN A 136 -2.88 7.77 6.77
C ASN A 136 -3.22 6.44 6.07
N THR A 137 -2.46 5.39 6.37
CA THR A 137 -2.72 4.05 5.82
C THR A 137 -4.09 3.53 6.26
N SER A 138 -4.45 3.70 7.54
CA SER A 138 -5.76 3.28 8.06
C SER A 138 -6.91 4.05 7.40
N ILE A 139 -6.83 5.38 7.35
CA ILE A 139 -7.87 6.22 6.74
C ILE A 139 -8.00 5.92 5.24
N GLY A 140 -6.88 5.82 4.52
CA GLY A 140 -6.92 5.60 3.07
C GLY A 140 -7.39 4.19 2.70
N LEU A 141 -6.90 3.15 3.38
CA LEU A 141 -7.25 1.76 3.05
C LEU A 141 -8.58 1.32 3.69
N LEU A 142 -8.74 1.43 5.01
CA LEU A 142 -9.96 1.01 5.71
C LEU A 142 -11.10 2.00 5.53
N GLY A 143 -10.81 3.29 5.40
CA GLY A 143 -11.81 4.29 5.08
C GLY A 143 -12.10 4.31 3.59
N VAL A 144 -11.29 5.05 2.82
CA VAL A 144 -11.61 5.41 1.44
C VAL A 144 -11.73 4.20 0.50
N VAL A 145 -10.67 3.38 0.40
CA VAL A 145 -10.64 2.24 -0.53
C VAL A 145 -11.72 1.22 -0.15
N SER A 146 -11.78 0.81 1.12
CA SER A 146 -12.74 -0.21 1.57
C SER A 146 -14.19 0.26 1.40
N ILE A 147 -14.55 1.50 1.74
CA ILE A 147 -15.91 2.02 1.57
C ILE A 147 -16.32 2.03 0.10
N ILE A 148 -15.44 2.49 -0.81
CA ILE A 148 -15.74 2.49 -2.25
C ILE A 148 -15.99 1.06 -2.76
N HIS A 149 -15.16 0.10 -2.34
CA HIS A 149 -15.30 -1.29 -2.74
C HIS A 149 -16.57 -1.95 -2.17
N ILE A 150 -16.91 -1.69 -0.91
CA ILE A 150 -18.16 -2.14 -0.29
C ILE A 150 -19.37 -1.57 -1.03
N TYR A 151 -19.35 -0.27 -1.35
CA TYR A 151 -20.40 0.36 -2.14
C TYR A 151 -20.57 -0.32 -3.51
N LYS A 152 -19.47 -0.60 -4.22
CA LYS A 152 -19.50 -1.33 -5.50
C LYS A 152 -20.02 -2.75 -5.36
N TYR A 153 -19.71 -3.44 -4.25
CA TYR A 153 -20.29 -4.75 -3.97
C TYR A 153 -21.82 -4.67 -3.84
N PHE A 154 -22.36 -3.67 -3.15
CA PHE A 154 -23.83 -3.53 -3.03
C PHE A 154 -24.51 -3.17 -4.36
N GLN A 155 -23.84 -2.39 -5.21
CA GLN A 155 -24.36 -2.06 -6.54
C GLN A 155 -24.34 -3.23 -7.52
N GLU A 156 -23.24 -3.96 -7.58
CA GLU A 156 -23.00 -4.95 -8.64
C GLU A 156 -23.12 -6.40 -8.16
N ARG A 157 -23.30 -6.61 -6.86
CA ARG A 157 -23.42 -7.91 -6.17
C ARG A 157 -22.30 -8.90 -6.53
N ASN A 158 -21.12 -8.38 -6.89
CA ASN A 158 -19.97 -9.18 -7.27
C ASN A 158 -18.93 -9.25 -6.14
N ARG A 159 -18.63 -10.47 -5.68
CA ARG A 159 -17.67 -10.73 -4.59
C ARG A 159 -16.25 -10.21 -4.85
N ALA A 160 -15.85 -10.00 -6.11
CA ALA A 160 -14.54 -9.43 -6.43
C ALA A 160 -14.31 -8.09 -5.70
N TYR A 161 -15.34 -7.24 -5.58
CA TYR A 161 -15.22 -5.99 -4.86
C TYR A 161 -15.08 -6.19 -3.35
N LEU A 162 -15.78 -7.17 -2.78
CA LEU A 162 -15.73 -7.47 -1.34
C LEU A 162 -14.40 -8.09 -0.91
N ASN A 163 -13.68 -8.77 -1.80
CA ASN A 163 -12.39 -9.37 -1.48
C ASN A 163 -11.31 -8.34 -1.17
N VAL A 164 -11.43 -7.09 -1.65
CA VAL A 164 -10.48 -6.01 -1.36
C VAL A 164 -10.55 -5.58 0.12
N PRO A 165 -11.70 -5.13 0.67
CA PRO A 165 -11.79 -4.79 2.09
C PRO A 165 -11.52 -5.98 3.02
N LEU A 166 -11.89 -7.21 2.61
CA LEU A 166 -11.53 -8.43 3.35
C LEU A 166 -10.02 -8.70 3.36
N ALA A 167 -9.28 -8.32 2.32
CA ALA A 167 -7.82 -8.39 2.35
C ALA A 167 -7.24 -7.27 3.23
N ILE A 168 -7.79 -6.06 3.17
CA ILE A 168 -7.33 -4.89 3.94
C ILE A 168 -7.51 -5.11 5.45
N ILE A 169 -8.60 -5.72 5.91
CA ILE A 169 -8.82 -5.93 7.36
C ILE A 169 -7.72 -6.80 7.99
N LEU A 170 -7.07 -7.68 7.21
CA LEU A 170 -5.97 -8.52 7.69
C LEU A 170 -4.72 -7.70 8.05
N PHE A 171 -4.59 -6.47 7.54
CA PHE A 171 -3.50 -5.55 7.88
C PHE A 171 -3.58 -5.09 9.33
N ALA A 172 -4.72 -5.24 10.00
CA ALA A 172 -4.86 -4.96 11.42
C ALA A 172 -3.89 -5.82 12.26
N GLY A 173 -3.62 -7.07 11.86
CA GLY A 173 -2.68 -7.95 12.56
C GLY A 173 -1.27 -7.33 12.65
N PRO A 174 -0.57 -7.11 11.52
CA PRO A 174 0.72 -6.44 11.50
C PRO A 174 0.72 -5.07 12.18
N ALA A 175 -0.36 -4.29 12.05
CA ALA A 175 -0.47 -2.97 12.67
C ALA A 175 -0.54 -3.05 14.21
N LEU A 176 -1.22 -4.05 14.76
CA LEU A 176 -1.30 -4.30 16.20
C LEU A 176 0.04 -4.80 16.76
N ILE A 177 0.73 -5.71 16.06
CA ILE A 177 2.09 -6.15 16.43
C ILE A 177 3.02 -4.95 16.59
N HIS A 178 3.07 -4.07 15.59
CA HIS A 178 3.90 -2.87 15.61
C HIS A 178 3.41 -1.84 16.63
N SER A 179 2.11 -1.73 16.90
CA SER A 179 1.62 -0.73 17.86
C SER A 179 1.82 -1.15 19.31
N PHE A 180 1.87 -2.45 19.59
CA PHE A 180 2.06 -2.98 20.93
C PHE A 180 3.51 -3.27 21.32
N GLY A 181 4.50 -3.03 20.46
CA GLY A 181 5.88 -3.30 20.86
C GLY A 181 6.24 -4.78 20.88
N ILE A 182 5.52 -5.64 20.14
CA ILE A 182 5.68 -7.09 20.28
C ILE A 182 7.00 -7.52 19.62
N ASN A 183 7.97 -7.90 20.45
CA ASN A 183 9.30 -8.37 20.04
C ASN A 183 9.50 -9.83 20.46
N TYR A 184 10.14 -10.64 19.63
CA TYR A 184 10.49 -12.02 19.99
C TYR A 184 11.88 -12.09 20.64
N ASN A 185 12.86 -11.40 20.07
CA ASN A 185 14.20 -11.21 20.64
C ASN A 185 14.81 -9.92 20.07
N LYS A 186 16.07 -9.60 20.42
CA LYS A 186 16.74 -8.37 19.96
C LYS A 186 16.83 -8.24 18.43
N TRP A 187 16.97 -9.34 17.69
CA TRP A 187 17.05 -9.33 16.23
C TRP A 187 15.68 -9.32 15.57
N ILE A 188 14.71 -10.05 16.16
CA ILE A 188 13.34 -10.18 15.65
C ILE A 188 12.42 -9.30 16.49
N ASP A 189 12.37 -8.03 16.11
CA ASP A 189 11.54 -7.02 16.71
C ASP A 189 10.15 -6.93 16.03
N GLN A 190 9.35 -5.97 16.50
CA GLN A 190 8.03 -5.66 15.94
C GLN A 190 8.06 -5.30 14.45
N ASN A 191 9.14 -4.66 13.96
CA ASN A 191 9.24 -4.26 12.56
C ASN A 191 9.40 -5.51 11.69
N VAL A 192 10.34 -6.39 12.05
CA VAL A 192 10.59 -7.66 11.35
C VAL A 192 9.33 -8.52 11.32
N ILE A 193 8.65 -8.68 12.46
CA ILE A 193 7.44 -9.50 12.54
C ILE A 193 6.33 -8.89 11.67
N SER A 194 6.09 -7.57 11.78
CA SER A 194 5.06 -6.90 10.98
C SER A 194 5.34 -6.96 9.48
N HIS A 195 6.60 -6.80 9.04
CA HIS A 195 6.97 -6.91 7.62
C HIS A 195 6.71 -8.31 7.08
N ILE A 196 7.09 -9.36 7.83
CA ILE A 196 6.85 -10.76 7.43
C ILE A 196 5.34 -11.04 7.33
N LEU A 197 4.55 -10.58 8.31
CA LEU A 197 3.09 -10.75 8.30
C LEU A 197 2.39 -9.95 7.20
N LEU A 198 2.98 -8.83 6.75
CA LEU A 198 2.44 -8.03 5.65
C LEU A 198 2.54 -8.74 4.28
N LEU A 199 3.51 -9.64 4.07
CA LEU A 199 3.67 -10.36 2.79
C LEU A 199 2.41 -11.13 2.36
N PRO A 200 1.82 -12.02 3.18
CA PRO A 200 0.57 -12.69 2.82
C PRO A 200 -0.60 -11.69 2.69
N CYS A 201 -0.63 -10.60 3.46
CA CYS A 201 -1.65 -9.56 3.32
C CYS A 201 -1.58 -8.89 1.94
N TYR A 202 -0.38 -8.51 1.48
CA TYR A 202 -0.18 -7.95 0.14
C TYR A 202 -0.49 -8.95 -0.98
N TYR A 203 -0.21 -10.23 -0.79
CA TYR A 203 -0.60 -11.27 -1.74
C TYR A 203 -2.11 -11.35 -1.93
N LEU A 204 -2.85 -11.38 -0.82
CA LEU A 204 -4.31 -11.44 -0.83
C LEU A 204 -4.89 -10.17 -1.44
N LEU A 205 -4.31 -9.01 -1.13
CA LEU A 205 -4.72 -7.74 -1.74
C LEU A 205 -4.47 -7.72 -3.25
N TYR A 206 -3.29 -8.16 -3.71
CA TYR A 206 -3.00 -8.32 -5.14
C TYR A 206 -4.05 -9.21 -5.83
N THR A 207 -4.36 -10.34 -5.23
CA THR A 207 -5.35 -11.29 -5.77
C THR A 207 -6.74 -10.66 -5.87
N ALA A 208 -7.16 -9.92 -4.84
CA ALA A 208 -8.44 -9.21 -4.83
C ALA A 208 -8.50 -8.11 -5.92
N VAL A 209 -7.43 -7.31 -6.06
CA VAL A 209 -7.32 -6.27 -7.09
C VAL A 209 -7.36 -6.89 -8.49
N LYS A 210 -6.67 -8.01 -8.71
CA LYS A 210 -6.71 -8.77 -9.96
C LYS A 210 -8.14 -9.21 -10.31
N GLN A 211 -8.89 -9.76 -9.35
CA GLN A 211 -10.27 -10.20 -9.57
C GLN A 211 -11.18 -9.03 -9.99
N VAL A 212 -11.06 -7.87 -9.34
CA VAL A 212 -11.79 -6.65 -9.72
C VAL A 212 -11.44 -6.22 -11.15
N SER A 213 -10.16 -6.28 -11.51
CA SER A 213 -9.70 -5.93 -12.86
C SER A 213 -10.28 -6.86 -13.94
N VAL A 214 -10.22 -8.17 -13.71
CA VAL A 214 -10.76 -9.18 -14.65
C VAL A 214 -12.26 -8.97 -14.84
N PHE A 215 -12.99 -8.75 -13.76
CA PHE A 215 -14.43 -8.50 -13.81
C PHE A 215 -14.76 -7.22 -14.61
N LYS A 216 -14.05 -6.12 -14.36
CA LYS A 216 -14.26 -4.86 -15.08
C LYS A 216 -13.99 -4.99 -16.58
N MET A 217 -12.96 -5.74 -16.97
CA MET A 217 -12.66 -5.97 -18.38
C MET A 217 -13.78 -6.78 -19.06
N LYS A 218 -14.28 -7.84 -18.42
CA LYS A 218 -15.41 -8.62 -18.93
C LYS A 218 -16.68 -7.79 -19.09
N SER A 219 -17.01 -6.95 -18.09
CA SER A 219 -18.20 -6.10 -18.16
C SER A 219 -18.11 -5.00 -19.23
N GLN A 220 -16.90 -4.54 -19.55
CA GLN A 220 -16.67 -3.60 -20.66
C GLN A 220 -16.85 -4.27 -22.03
N LEU A 221 -16.34 -5.49 -22.20
CA LEU A 221 -16.48 -6.25 -23.46
C LEU A 221 -17.95 -6.54 -23.78
N ILE A 222 -18.76 -6.92 -22.79
CA ILE A 222 -20.20 -7.20 -22.98
C ILE A 222 -20.98 -5.94 -23.41
N ARG A 223 -20.50 -4.74 -23.05
CA ARG A 223 -21.20 -3.47 -23.34
C ARG A 223 -20.82 -2.84 -24.69
N GLN A 224 -19.84 -3.38 -25.41
CA GLN A 224 -19.51 -2.89 -26.76
C GLN A 224 -20.48 -3.53 -27.77
N PRO A 225 -21.22 -2.75 -28.57
CA PRO A 225 -22.03 -3.33 -29.65
C PRO A 225 -21.09 -4.02 -30.64
N LEU A 226 -21.49 -5.20 -31.12
CA LEU A 226 -20.80 -5.91 -32.20
C LEU A 226 -20.66 -4.93 -33.39
N PRO A 227 -19.48 -4.82 -34.02
CA PRO A 227 -19.36 -4.07 -35.26
C PRO A 227 -20.37 -4.67 -36.25
N LEU A 228 -21.25 -3.82 -36.78
CA LEU A 228 -22.12 -4.19 -37.88
C LEU A 228 -21.20 -4.59 -39.03
N GLU A 229 -21.18 -5.87 -39.37
CA GLU A 229 -20.54 -6.34 -40.60
C GLU A 229 -21.22 -5.60 -41.76
N GLU A 230 -20.51 -4.65 -42.37
CA GLU A 230 -20.88 -4.10 -43.67
C GLU A 230 -20.83 -5.26 -44.68
N LYS A 231 -22.02 -5.66 -45.16
CA LYS A 231 -22.19 -6.61 -46.25
C LYS A 231 -22.04 -5.91 -47.60
#